data_AF-A0AAN5BXI7-F1
#
_entry.id   AF-A0AAN5BXI7-F1
#
_cell.length_a   1.000
_cell.length_b   1.000
_cell.length_c   1.000
_cell.angle_alpha   90.00
_cell.angle_beta   90.00
_cell.angle_gamma   90.00
#
_symmetry.space_group_name_H-M   'P 1'
#
loop_
_entity.id
_entity.type
_entity.pdbx_description
1 polymer ?
#
loop_
_entity_poly.entity_id
_entity_poly.type
_entity_poly.pdbx_seq_one_letter_code
_entity_poly.pdbx_strand_id
1 'polypeptide(L)'
;MSTNDADITKLKNSSYLDLGPLYGHNEDQQNQVRSFQDGLLKPDTFAEQRLLGQPPGVCALIIAFNRFHNYIVKELALINEGGRFSLPAGVTPDSPKYGQAQAKRDDDLFQTGRLTILNLNTNPVDSDWKLDPRTEISALNSPTVPRGTGNQVSAEFNMIYRWHAAISNQDEAWAHEFMKSVFGAEVNPGTLSVDEFVGGLRRWFEGIDTDPARWTFNGLQRQQDGSFRDADLVNILQTGTECVAGALFPLSHVQASNANCSAGAFGANNIPEAMKAIEMLGIQQGREWGLATLNEFRHFFKLKTYSTFGKTH
;
A
#
# COMPACT_ATOMS: atom_id res chain seq x y z
N MET A 1 6.11 -6.62 1.96
CA MET A 1 5.46 -7.09 3.20
C MET A 1 6.14 -6.50 4.42
N SER A 2 5.46 -6.46 5.56
CA SER A 2 6.02 -6.01 6.84
C SER A 2 6.46 -7.22 7.65
N THR A 3 7.73 -7.25 8.05
CA THR A 3 8.23 -8.21 9.03
C THR A 3 8.21 -7.62 10.43
N ASN A 4 8.21 -8.45 11.46
CA ASN A 4 8.28 -8.02 12.84
C ASN A 4 9.66 -7.41 13.12
N ASP A 5 9.68 -6.23 13.75
CA ASP A 5 10.91 -5.47 13.99
C ASP A 5 11.82 -6.15 15.03
N ALA A 6 11.24 -6.96 15.93
CA ALA A 6 11.97 -7.78 16.90
C ALA A 6 12.30 -9.19 16.39
N ASP A 7 11.59 -9.65 15.36
CA ASP A 7 11.80 -10.96 14.74
C ASP A 7 11.50 -10.88 13.24
N ILE A 8 12.55 -10.58 12.46
CA ILE A 8 12.44 -10.37 11.02
C ILE A 8 11.95 -11.59 10.25
N THR A 9 11.88 -12.77 10.86
CA THR A 9 11.37 -13.99 10.23
C THR A 9 9.84 -14.11 10.27
N LYS A 10 9.17 -13.24 11.03
CA LYS A 10 7.70 -13.24 11.18
C LYS A 10 7.06 -12.10 10.42
N LEU A 11 5.98 -12.39 9.70
CA LEU A 11 5.14 -11.37 9.06
C LEU A 11 4.25 -10.67 10.09
N LYS A 12 4.09 -9.35 9.96
CA LYS A 12 3.12 -8.55 10.73
C LYS A 12 1.79 -8.37 9.99
N ASN A 13 1.80 -8.56 8.68
CA ASN A 13 0.63 -8.35 7.83
C ASN A 13 0.04 -9.68 7.34
N SER A 14 -1.24 -9.63 6.99
CA SER A 14 -1.93 -10.70 6.28
C SER A 14 -1.26 -10.98 4.94
N SER A 15 -1.16 -12.27 4.60
CA SER A 15 -0.69 -12.76 3.29
C SER A 15 -1.79 -12.72 2.22
N TYR A 16 -3.02 -12.37 2.59
CA TYR A 16 -4.15 -12.23 1.67
C TYR A 16 -4.19 -10.83 1.05
N LEU A 17 -4.77 -10.73 -0.16
CA LEU A 17 -5.15 -9.46 -0.77
C LEU A 17 -6.42 -8.93 -0.08
N ASP A 18 -6.27 -8.37 1.12
CA ASP A 18 -7.38 -8.00 2.01
C ASP A 18 -7.48 -6.48 2.30
N LEU A 19 -6.70 -5.69 1.56
CA LEU A 19 -6.57 -4.24 1.71
C LEU A 19 -6.21 -3.83 3.15
N GLY A 20 -5.42 -4.66 3.84
CA GLY A 20 -4.89 -4.40 5.18
C GLY A 20 -4.25 -3.02 5.38
N PRO A 21 -3.60 -2.38 4.37
CA PRO A 21 -3.14 -1.01 4.55
C PRO A 21 -4.25 0.00 4.88
N LEU A 22 -5.48 -0.23 4.41
CA LEU A 22 -6.66 0.55 4.79
C LEU A 22 -7.24 0.09 6.13
N TYR A 23 -7.51 -1.21 6.25
CA TYR A 23 -8.32 -1.77 7.35
C TYR A 23 -7.55 -2.22 8.59
N GLY A 24 -6.23 -2.29 8.54
CA GLY A 24 -5.39 -2.86 9.57
C GLY A 24 -5.18 -4.37 9.44
N HIS A 25 -4.21 -4.87 10.20
CA HIS A 25 -3.81 -6.28 10.23
C HIS A 25 -4.25 -7.01 11.50
N ASN A 26 -4.89 -6.30 12.43
CA ASN A 26 -5.50 -6.83 13.65
C ASN A 26 -6.71 -5.97 14.06
N GLU A 27 -7.44 -6.42 15.07
CA GLU A 27 -8.64 -5.74 15.58
C GLU A 27 -8.33 -4.34 16.11
N ASP A 28 -7.22 -4.15 16.82
CA ASP A 28 -6.83 -2.84 17.36
C ASP A 28 -6.62 -1.79 16.25
N GLN A 29 -5.86 -2.14 15.22
CA GLN A 29 -5.65 -1.27 14.06
C GLN A 29 -6.94 -1.00 13.29
N GLN A 30 -7.80 -2.02 13.16
CA GLN A 30 -9.11 -1.86 12.53
C GLN A 30 -10.00 -0.90 13.32
N ASN A 31 -10.00 -1.02 14.64
CA ASN A 31 -10.76 -0.15 15.53
C ASN A 31 -10.28 1.31 15.47
N GLN A 32 -8.98 1.54 15.23
CA GLN A 32 -8.44 2.90 15.07
C GLN A 32 -8.96 3.63 13.83
N VAL A 33 -9.33 2.90 12.77
CA VAL A 33 -9.79 3.50 11.51
C VAL A 33 -11.31 3.53 11.35
N ARG A 34 -12.06 2.75 12.15
CA ARG A 34 -13.54 2.74 12.15
C ARG A 34 -14.13 3.96 12.83
N SER A 35 -15.27 4.43 12.33
CA SER A 35 -16.11 5.42 13.04
C SER A 35 -17.04 4.76 14.07
N PHE A 36 -17.27 3.44 13.94
CA PHE A 36 -18.29 2.68 14.66
C PHE A 36 -19.71 3.21 14.46
N GLN A 37 -19.96 3.80 13.29
CA GLN A 37 -21.25 4.29 12.89
C GLN A 37 -21.54 3.88 11.45
N ASP A 38 -22.63 3.14 11.25
CA ASP A 38 -23.16 2.73 9.94
C ASP A 38 -22.14 2.00 9.04
N GLY A 39 -21.19 1.31 9.66
CA GLY A 39 -20.13 0.57 8.99
C GLY A 39 -19.05 1.46 8.39
N LEU A 40 -19.01 2.75 8.72
CA LEU A 40 -18.10 3.72 8.12
C LEU A 40 -16.68 3.64 8.70
N LEU A 41 -15.73 4.03 7.88
CA LEU A 41 -14.39 4.44 8.28
C LEU A 41 -14.38 5.93 8.63
N LYS A 42 -13.47 6.33 9.53
CA LYS A 42 -13.15 7.75 9.75
C LYS A 42 -12.70 8.38 8.42
N PRO A 43 -13.09 9.63 8.13
CA PRO A 43 -12.73 10.30 6.88
C PRO A 43 -11.23 10.28 6.61
N ASP A 44 -10.86 9.88 5.39
CA ASP A 44 -9.49 9.91 4.87
C ASP A 44 -8.43 9.34 5.84
N THR A 45 -8.78 8.20 6.43
CA THR A 45 -7.97 7.49 7.42
C THR A 45 -7.57 6.11 6.89
N PHE A 46 -6.38 5.63 7.23
CA PHE A 46 -5.87 4.29 6.89
C PHE A 46 -4.98 3.77 8.02
N ALA A 47 -4.72 2.46 8.05
CA ALA A 47 -4.06 1.82 9.18
C ALA A 47 -2.53 1.69 9.04
N GLU A 48 -2.00 1.60 7.81
CA GLU A 48 -0.55 1.40 7.59
C GLU A 48 0.23 2.71 7.68
N GLN A 49 0.77 2.98 8.87
CA GLN A 49 1.56 4.19 9.17
C GLN A 49 2.77 4.37 8.24
N ARG A 50 3.37 3.28 7.74
CA ARG A 50 4.57 3.37 6.88
C ARG A 50 4.30 4.04 5.54
N LEU A 51 3.03 4.14 5.11
CA LEU A 51 2.69 4.87 3.88
C LEU A 51 3.01 6.36 3.98
N LEU A 52 3.09 6.92 5.19
CA LEU A 52 3.49 8.32 5.41
C LEU A 52 4.94 8.60 4.99
N GLY A 53 5.78 7.56 4.95
CA GLY A 53 7.17 7.62 4.47
C GLY A 53 7.33 7.21 3.00
N GLN A 54 6.23 7.24 2.22
CA GLN A 54 6.21 6.93 0.79
C GLN A 54 5.76 8.16 -0.01
N PRO A 55 6.01 8.20 -1.33
CA PRO A 55 5.52 9.27 -2.18
C PRO A 55 4.01 9.51 -2.02
N PRO A 56 3.55 10.77 -2.10
CA PRO A 56 2.22 11.17 -1.67
C PRO A 56 1.07 10.52 -2.45
N GLY A 57 1.34 10.05 -3.68
CA GLY A 57 0.39 9.26 -4.48
C GLY A 57 -0.09 7.99 -3.77
N VAL A 58 0.76 7.37 -2.94
CA VAL A 58 0.42 6.15 -2.20
C VAL A 58 -0.66 6.44 -1.14
N CYS A 59 -0.48 7.51 -0.36
CA CYS A 59 -1.46 7.98 0.62
C CYS A 59 -2.77 8.44 -0.05
N ALA A 60 -2.67 9.17 -1.17
CA ALA A 60 -3.86 9.61 -1.89
C ALA A 60 -4.67 8.41 -2.45
N LEU A 61 -3.98 7.36 -2.92
CA LEU A 61 -4.63 6.16 -3.42
C LEU A 61 -5.35 5.38 -2.31
N ILE A 62 -4.74 5.22 -1.13
CA ILE A 62 -5.40 4.52 -0.03
C ILE A 62 -6.60 5.33 0.51
N ILE A 63 -6.54 6.66 0.46
CA ILE A 63 -7.67 7.54 0.78
C ILE A 63 -8.81 7.38 -0.23
N ALA A 64 -8.52 7.20 -1.52
CA ALA A 64 -9.56 6.90 -2.51
C ALA A 64 -10.32 5.62 -2.16
N PHE A 65 -9.63 4.57 -1.70
CA PHE A 65 -10.27 3.36 -1.18
C PHE A 65 -11.09 3.59 0.10
N ASN A 66 -10.60 4.42 1.04
CA ASN A 66 -11.38 4.82 2.22
C ASN A 66 -12.72 5.46 1.81
N ARG A 67 -12.67 6.45 0.92
CA ARG A 67 -13.87 7.16 0.44
C ARG A 67 -14.81 6.21 -0.30
N PHE A 68 -14.25 5.32 -1.12
CA PHE A 68 -15.03 4.32 -1.81
C PHE A 68 -15.71 3.34 -0.85
N HIS A 69 -15.03 2.91 0.23
CA HIS A 69 -15.66 2.11 1.29
C HIS A 69 -16.87 2.82 1.88
N ASN A 70 -16.67 4.08 2.29
CA ASN A 70 -17.73 4.89 2.89
C ASN A 70 -18.90 5.13 1.94
N TYR A 71 -18.65 5.25 0.63
CA TYR A 71 -19.69 5.27 -0.38
C TYR A 71 -20.46 3.94 -0.43
N ILE A 72 -19.75 2.82 -0.55
CA ILE A 72 -20.38 1.49 -0.67
C ILE A 72 -21.25 1.13 0.54
N VAL A 73 -20.78 1.37 1.77
CA VAL A 73 -21.59 1.04 2.96
C VAL A 73 -22.84 1.90 3.06
N LYS A 74 -22.79 3.16 2.61
CA LYS A 74 -23.99 4.02 2.50
C LYS A 74 -24.97 3.47 1.47
N GLU A 75 -24.50 3.05 0.31
CA GLU A 75 -25.35 2.43 -0.72
C GLU A 75 -25.96 1.11 -0.23
N LEU A 76 -25.18 0.26 0.45
CA LEU A 76 -25.68 -0.98 1.06
C LEU A 76 -26.77 -0.71 2.10
N ALA A 77 -26.56 0.30 2.95
CA ALA A 77 -27.54 0.71 3.95
C ALA A 77 -28.80 1.33 3.34
N LEU A 78 -28.66 2.07 2.23
CA LEU A 78 -29.77 2.71 1.52
C LEU A 78 -30.64 1.68 0.78
N ILE A 79 -30.01 0.79 0.01
CA ILE A 79 -30.69 -0.27 -0.76
C ILE A 79 -31.30 -1.28 0.20
N ASN A 80 -30.54 -1.69 1.22
CA ASN A 80 -30.96 -2.59 2.29
C ASN A 80 -31.72 -3.83 1.77
N GLU A 81 -31.13 -4.51 0.79
CA GLU A 81 -31.76 -5.64 0.11
C GLU A 81 -32.20 -6.70 1.13
N GLY A 82 -33.46 -7.12 1.04
CA GLY A 82 -34.06 -8.08 1.97
C GLY A 82 -34.16 -7.61 3.43
N GLY A 83 -33.96 -6.31 3.70
CA GLY A 83 -33.98 -5.77 5.06
C GLY A 83 -32.77 -6.19 5.91
N ARG A 84 -31.67 -6.62 5.27
CA ARG A 84 -30.51 -7.23 5.92
C ARG A 84 -29.81 -6.34 6.95
N PHE A 85 -29.89 -5.02 6.78
CA PHE A 85 -29.31 -4.01 7.65
C PHE A 85 -30.36 -3.22 8.43
N SER A 86 -31.61 -3.70 8.46
CA SER A 86 -32.64 -3.14 9.33
C SER A 86 -32.37 -3.52 10.78
N LEU A 87 -32.68 -2.60 11.71
CA LEU A 87 -32.77 -2.97 13.11
C LEU A 87 -33.91 -3.99 13.31
N PRO A 88 -33.80 -4.89 14.31
CA PRO A 88 -34.88 -5.84 14.60
C PRO A 88 -36.21 -5.12 14.86
N ALA A 89 -37.32 -5.74 14.42
CA ALA A 89 -38.64 -5.16 14.57
C ALA A 89 -38.95 -4.82 16.04
N GLY A 90 -39.47 -3.60 16.29
CA GLY A 90 -39.79 -3.11 17.63
C GLY A 90 -38.61 -2.54 18.42
N VAL A 91 -37.37 -2.57 17.88
CA VAL A 91 -36.23 -1.88 18.50
C VAL A 91 -36.26 -0.40 18.14
N THR A 92 -36.42 0.43 19.16
CA THR A 92 -36.43 1.91 19.10
C THR A 92 -35.24 2.48 19.88
N PRO A 93 -34.89 3.77 19.73
CA PRO A 93 -33.81 4.39 20.50
C PRO A 93 -33.89 4.20 22.02
N ASP A 94 -35.10 4.12 22.58
CA ASP A 94 -35.33 3.92 24.02
C ASP A 94 -35.25 2.44 24.46
N SER A 95 -35.10 1.51 23.51
CA SER A 95 -35.06 0.08 23.81
C SER A 95 -33.72 -0.31 24.46
N PRO A 96 -33.72 -1.16 25.51
CA PRO A 96 -32.48 -1.62 26.15
C PRO A 96 -31.49 -2.32 25.20
N LYS A 97 -31.99 -2.89 24.09
CA LYS A 97 -31.20 -3.58 23.07
C LYS A 97 -30.73 -2.68 21.92
N TYR A 98 -31.09 -1.39 21.92
CA TYR A 98 -30.81 -0.48 20.80
C TYR A 98 -29.31 -0.39 20.49
N GLY A 99 -28.47 -0.19 21.52
CA GLY A 99 -27.02 -0.11 21.35
C GLY A 99 -26.40 -1.38 20.75
N GLN A 100 -26.85 -2.56 21.20
CA GLN A 100 -26.40 -3.84 20.64
C GLN A 100 -26.86 -4.03 19.19
N ALA A 101 -28.09 -3.63 18.88
CA ALA A 101 -28.62 -3.69 17.52
C ALA A 101 -27.87 -2.75 16.57
N GLN A 102 -27.51 -1.54 17.02
CA GLN A 102 -26.71 -0.60 16.26
C GLN A 102 -25.28 -1.10 16.04
N ALA A 103 -24.63 -1.61 17.08
CA ALA A 103 -23.28 -2.18 16.96
C ALA A 103 -23.25 -3.36 15.99
N LYS A 104 -24.27 -4.24 16.05
CA LYS A 104 -24.40 -5.33 15.08
C LYS A 104 -24.59 -4.81 13.65
N ARG A 105 -25.46 -3.82 13.46
CA ARG A 105 -25.70 -3.22 12.15
C ARG A 105 -24.45 -2.57 11.57
N ASP A 106 -23.71 -1.84 12.41
CA ASP A 106 -22.42 -1.23 12.06
C ASP A 106 -21.41 -2.28 11.60
N ASP A 107 -21.24 -3.37 12.37
CA ASP A 107 -20.31 -4.43 11.99
C ASP A 107 -20.75 -5.19 10.73
N ASP A 108 -22.04 -5.52 10.59
CA ASP A 108 -22.57 -6.17 9.38
C ASP A 108 -22.33 -5.31 8.12
N LEU A 109 -22.54 -4.00 8.20
CA LEU A 109 -22.26 -3.06 7.12
C LEU A 109 -20.77 -2.98 6.81
N PHE A 110 -19.94 -2.80 7.83
CA PHE A 110 -18.49 -2.70 7.69
C PHE A 110 -17.88 -3.94 7.03
N GLN A 111 -18.18 -5.14 7.56
CA GLN A 111 -17.63 -6.39 7.03
C GLN A 111 -18.11 -6.67 5.61
N THR A 112 -19.34 -6.28 5.27
CA THR A 112 -19.86 -6.39 3.91
C THR A 112 -19.16 -5.44 2.95
N GLY A 113 -19.05 -4.16 3.32
CA GLY A 113 -18.37 -3.15 2.50
C GLY A 113 -16.91 -3.55 2.24
N ARG A 114 -16.23 -4.06 3.27
CA ARG A 114 -14.87 -4.61 3.15
C ARG A 114 -14.79 -5.73 2.11
N LEU A 115 -15.71 -6.68 2.14
CA LEU A 115 -15.74 -7.79 1.18
C LEU A 115 -16.00 -7.32 -0.26
N THR A 116 -16.90 -6.34 -0.45
CA THR A 116 -17.26 -5.84 -1.79
C THR A 116 -16.09 -5.16 -2.49
N ILE A 117 -15.29 -4.34 -1.78
CA ILE A 117 -14.14 -3.63 -2.38
C ILE A 117 -13.06 -4.59 -2.88
N LEU A 118 -12.84 -5.69 -2.17
CA LEU A 118 -11.82 -6.68 -2.55
C LEU A 118 -12.14 -7.43 -3.84
N ASN A 119 -13.39 -7.34 -4.31
CA ASN A 119 -13.85 -7.97 -5.54
C ASN A 119 -13.78 -7.04 -6.78
N LEU A 120 -13.18 -5.85 -6.68
CA LEU A 120 -12.97 -4.91 -7.79
C LEU A 120 -11.86 -5.34 -8.78
N ASN A 121 -11.87 -6.60 -9.20
CA ASN A 121 -10.82 -7.15 -10.09
C ASN A 121 -11.15 -7.03 -11.58
N THR A 122 -12.18 -6.26 -11.96
CA THR A 122 -12.59 -6.08 -13.36
C THR A 122 -12.26 -4.67 -13.84
N ASN A 123 -11.36 -4.59 -14.82
CA ASN A 123 -11.06 -3.36 -15.54
C ASN A 123 -11.68 -3.44 -16.96
N PRO A 124 -12.59 -2.53 -17.35
CA PRO A 124 -13.17 -2.53 -18.70
C PRO A 124 -12.18 -2.08 -19.78
N VAL A 125 -11.03 -1.51 -19.40
CA VAL A 125 -9.98 -1.08 -20.31
C VAL A 125 -9.07 -2.25 -20.64
N ASP A 126 -8.83 -2.48 -21.93
CA ASP A 126 -7.81 -3.44 -22.37
C ASP A 126 -6.42 -2.85 -22.13
N SER A 127 -5.71 -3.40 -21.15
CA SER A 127 -4.41 -2.90 -20.70
C SER A 127 -3.57 -4.07 -20.21
N ASP A 128 -2.26 -4.01 -20.43
CA ASP A 128 -1.28 -4.94 -19.86
C ASP A 128 -1.07 -4.70 -18.36
N TRP A 129 -1.55 -3.57 -17.83
CA TRP A 129 -1.56 -3.23 -16.40
C TRP A 129 -2.78 -3.82 -15.68
N LYS A 130 -3.10 -5.07 -15.98
CA LYS A 130 -4.13 -5.85 -15.25
C LYS A 130 -3.55 -7.19 -14.84
N LEU A 131 -3.69 -7.52 -13.57
CA LEU A 131 -3.49 -8.87 -13.05
C LEU A 131 -4.84 -9.35 -12.53
N ASP A 132 -5.48 -10.30 -13.21
CA ASP A 132 -6.63 -10.99 -12.63
C ASP A 132 -6.11 -12.23 -11.89
N PRO A 133 -5.98 -12.19 -10.54
CA PRO A 133 -5.46 -13.30 -9.76
C PRO A 133 -6.38 -14.53 -9.79
N ARG A 134 -7.56 -14.43 -10.42
CA ARG A 134 -8.49 -15.54 -10.59
C ARG A 134 -8.21 -16.37 -11.84
N THR A 135 -7.48 -15.82 -12.81
CA THR A 135 -7.10 -16.53 -14.03
C THR A 135 -6.08 -17.63 -13.74
N GLU A 136 -6.10 -18.69 -14.55
CA GLU A 136 -5.10 -19.75 -14.42
C GLU A 136 -3.75 -19.22 -14.89
N ILE A 137 -2.80 -19.13 -13.95
CA ILE A 137 -1.42 -18.79 -14.27
C ILE A 137 -0.73 -20.07 -14.72
N SER A 138 -0.59 -20.23 -16.03
CA SER A 138 0.34 -21.19 -16.62
C SER A 138 1.76 -20.66 -16.45
N ALA A 139 2.41 -21.04 -15.35
CA ALA A 139 3.82 -20.73 -15.18
C ALA A 139 4.63 -21.36 -16.34
N LEU A 140 5.56 -20.58 -16.90
CA LEU A 140 6.49 -21.05 -17.94
C LEU A 140 7.10 -22.39 -17.52
N ASN A 141 6.78 -23.45 -18.27
CA ASN A 141 7.32 -24.81 -18.12
C ASN A 141 7.02 -25.53 -16.78
N SER A 142 5.97 -25.15 -16.04
CA SER A 142 5.52 -25.86 -14.84
C SER A 142 4.12 -26.48 -15.04
N PRO A 143 3.80 -27.64 -14.42
CA PRO A 143 2.40 -28.00 -14.22
C PRO A 143 1.67 -26.86 -13.51
N THR A 144 0.35 -26.78 -13.72
CA THR A 144 -0.57 -25.81 -13.10
C THR A 144 -0.18 -25.49 -11.66
N VAL A 145 0.08 -24.22 -11.37
CA VAL A 145 0.44 -23.77 -10.02
C VAL A 145 -0.72 -24.13 -9.08
N PRO A 146 -0.48 -24.89 -7.98
CA PRO A 146 -1.52 -25.22 -7.03
C PRO A 146 -2.18 -23.96 -6.47
N ARG A 147 -3.51 -23.90 -6.48
CA ARG A 147 -4.29 -22.76 -5.99
C ARG A 147 -4.91 -23.10 -4.64
N GLY A 148 -4.88 -22.14 -3.71
CA GLY A 148 -5.46 -22.31 -2.37
C GLY A 148 -4.72 -23.30 -1.47
N THR A 149 -3.51 -23.72 -1.83
CA THR A 149 -2.70 -24.67 -1.04
C THR A 149 -1.72 -23.98 -0.08
N GLY A 150 -1.66 -22.66 -0.09
CA GLY A 150 -0.80 -21.86 0.78
C GLY A 150 -1.52 -20.59 1.24
N ASN A 151 -1.27 -20.21 2.49
CA ASN A 151 -1.80 -18.99 3.12
C ASN A 151 -0.68 -18.03 3.54
N GLN A 152 0.55 -18.27 3.10
CA GLN A 152 1.72 -17.46 3.40
C GLN A 152 2.39 -17.03 2.10
N VAL A 153 2.80 -15.77 2.05
CA VAL A 153 3.67 -15.29 1.00
C VAL A 153 5.11 -15.70 1.31
N SER A 154 5.84 -16.18 0.31
CA SER A 154 7.21 -16.67 0.50
C SER A 154 8.21 -15.52 0.73
N ALA A 155 9.33 -15.85 1.37
CA ALA A 155 10.42 -14.89 1.59
C ALA A 155 11.03 -14.42 0.25
N GLU A 156 11.10 -15.30 -0.75
CA GLU A 156 11.53 -14.96 -2.11
C GLU A 156 10.60 -13.96 -2.77
N PHE A 157 9.27 -14.11 -2.62
CA PHE A 157 8.30 -13.16 -3.15
C PHE A 157 8.55 -11.76 -2.58
N ASN A 158 8.82 -11.65 -1.27
CA ASN A 158 9.11 -10.38 -0.62
C ASN A 158 10.39 -9.70 -1.20
N MET A 159 11.35 -10.46 -1.72
CA MET A 159 12.55 -9.90 -2.35
C MET A 159 12.33 -9.50 -3.81
N ILE A 160 11.65 -10.34 -4.61
CA ILE A 160 11.42 -10.01 -6.03
C ILE A 160 10.47 -8.82 -6.23
N TYR A 161 9.65 -8.48 -5.23
CA TYR A 161 8.74 -7.33 -5.26
C TYR A 161 9.39 -6.00 -4.82
N ARG A 162 10.72 -5.97 -4.64
CA ARG A 162 11.48 -4.74 -4.36
C ARG A 162 11.85 -4.06 -5.67
N TRP A 163 10.96 -3.22 -6.19
CA TRP A 163 11.12 -2.56 -7.48
C TRP A 163 11.67 -1.13 -7.36
N HIS A 164 12.61 -0.88 -6.45
CA HIS A 164 13.14 0.47 -6.23
C HIS A 164 13.87 1.04 -7.47
N ALA A 165 14.32 0.20 -8.40
CA ALA A 165 14.87 0.64 -9.69
C ALA A 165 13.83 1.25 -10.64
N ALA A 166 12.54 1.04 -10.37
CA ALA A 166 11.43 1.58 -11.16
C ALA A 166 10.91 2.92 -10.63
N ILE A 167 11.52 3.45 -9.56
CA ILE A 167 11.19 4.77 -9.00
C ILE A 167 11.43 5.85 -10.06
N SER A 168 10.49 6.79 -10.18
CA SER A 168 10.61 7.92 -11.11
C SER A 168 11.60 8.96 -10.59
N ASN A 169 12.13 9.81 -11.47
CA ASN A 169 12.97 10.95 -11.07
C ASN A 169 12.25 11.93 -10.11
N GLN A 170 10.94 12.10 -10.24
CA GLN A 170 10.14 12.90 -9.33
C GLN A 170 10.06 12.27 -7.94
N ASP A 171 9.80 10.97 -7.87
CA ASP A 171 9.74 10.25 -6.60
C ASP A 171 11.12 10.12 -5.95
N GLU A 172 12.19 10.05 -6.74
CA GLU A 172 13.57 10.16 -6.27
C GLU A 172 13.83 11.52 -5.62
N ALA A 173 13.45 12.62 -6.29
CA ALA A 173 13.57 13.96 -5.72
C ALA A 173 12.77 14.10 -4.41
N TRP A 174 11.56 13.55 -4.38
CA TRP A 174 10.75 13.47 -3.16
C TRP A 174 11.46 12.68 -2.06
N ALA A 175 12.05 11.52 -2.38
CA ALA A 175 12.76 10.68 -1.42
C ALA A 175 13.99 11.41 -0.85
N HIS A 176 14.73 12.16 -1.67
CA HIS A 176 15.83 12.99 -1.18
C HIS A 176 15.38 14.04 -0.17
N GLU A 177 14.29 14.76 -0.42
CA GLU A 177 13.75 15.75 0.52
C GLU A 177 13.18 15.09 1.78
N PHE A 178 12.54 13.92 1.65
CA PHE A 178 12.10 13.12 2.78
C PHE A 178 13.29 12.73 3.68
N MET A 179 14.38 12.23 3.10
CA MET A 179 15.59 11.90 3.85
C MET A 179 16.16 13.11 4.62
N LYS A 180 16.19 14.30 4.00
CA LYS A 180 16.59 15.52 4.70
C LYS A 180 15.66 15.88 5.86
N SER A 181 14.36 15.67 5.71
CA SER A 181 13.39 15.94 6.78
C SER A 181 13.54 14.98 7.97
N VAL A 182 13.91 13.72 7.72
CA VAL A 182 14.07 12.69 8.75
C VAL A 182 15.43 12.77 9.44
N PHE A 183 16.50 12.95 8.66
CA PHE A 183 17.88 12.82 9.13
C PHE A 183 18.64 14.15 9.23
N GLY A 184 18.05 15.26 8.77
CA GLY A 184 18.63 16.60 8.77
C GLY A 184 19.11 17.06 7.39
N ALA A 185 19.11 18.38 7.15
CA ALA A 185 19.39 18.97 5.83
C ALA A 185 20.80 18.67 5.28
N GLU A 186 21.77 18.47 6.17
CA GLU A 186 23.17 18.20 5.82
C GLU A 186 23.46 16.70 5.61
N VAL A 187 22.45 15.82 5.78
CA VAL A 187 22.68 14.39 5.60
C VAL A 187 22.96 14.08 4.13
N ASN A 188 23.94 13.21 3.88
CA ASN A 188 24.07 12.55 2.59
C ASN A 188 23.41 11.16 2.67
N PRO A 189 22.27 10.94 2.00
CA PRO A 189 21.57 9.65 2.02
C PRO A 189 22.44 8.48 1.53
N GLY A 190 23.36 8.72 0.59
CA GLY A 190 24.23 7.70 0.02
C GLY A 190 25.36 7.24 0.94
N THR A 191 25.57 7.91 2.07
CA THR A 191 26.59 7.53 3.06
C THR A 191 26.00 7.00 4.36
N LEU A 192 24.67 6.97 4.50
CA LEU A 192 24.02 6.43 5.70
C LEU A 192 24.32 4.94 5.86
N SER A 193 24.74 4.55 7.05
CA SER A 193 24.75 3.14 7.45
C SER A 193 23.32 2.62 7.64
N VAL A 194 23.17 1.29 7.61
CA VAL A 194 21.87 0.63 7.86
C VAL A 194 21.34 0.96 9.24
N ASP A 195 22.21 0.98 10.26
CA ASP A 195 21.82 1.27 11.65
C ASP A 195 21.36 2.72 11.83
N GLU A 196 22.07 3.67 11.24
CA GLU A 196 21.66 5.09 11.25
C GLU A 196 20.31 5.27 10.57
N PHE A 197 20.11 4.62 9.41
CA PHE A 197 18.86 4.65 8.67
C PHE A 197 17.68 4.10 9.48
N VAL A 198 17.81 2.88 10.02
CA VAL A 198 16.76 2.25 10.84
C VAL A 198 16.49 3.06 12.10
N GLY A 199 17.53 3.54 12.78
CA GLY A 199 17.40 4.35 13.99
C GLY A 199 16.73 5.70 13.73
N GLY A 200 17.02 6.36 12.60
CA GLY A 200 16.36 7.61 12.22
C GLY A 200 14.90 7.42 11.83
N LEU A 201 14.56 6.40 11.04
CA LEU A 201 13.17 6.07 10.73
C LEU A 201 12.37 5.78 12.00
N ARG A 202 12.93 5.02 12.94
CA ARG A 202 12.27 4.74 14.22
C ARG A 202 11.94 6.02 14.99
N ARG A 203 12.90 6.94 15.13
CA ARG A 203 12.67 8.24 15.78
C ARG A 203 11.62 9.08 15.07
N TRP A 204 11.61 9.04 13.74
CA TRP A 204 10.59 9.73 12.96
C TRP A 204 9.19 9.16 13.20
N PHE A 205 9.04 7.83 13.19
CA PHE A 205 7.77 7.16 13.51
C PHE A 205 7.28 7.47 14.94
N GLU A 206 8.19 7.55 15.91
CA GLU A 206 7.87 7.95 17.29
C GLU A 206 7.29 9.38 17.38
N GLY A 207 7.59 10.25 16.41
CA GLY A 207 7.06 11.61 16.31
C GLY A 207 5.69 11.72 15.63
N ILE A 208 5.18 10.63 15.05
CA ILE A 208 3.88 10.62 14.38
C ILE A 208 2.77 10.38 15.41
N ASP A 209 1.65 11.10 15.28
CA ASP A 209 0.48 10.94 16.14
C ASP A 209 -0.01 9.48 16.14
N THR A 210 -0.54 8.99 17.26
CA THR A 210 -1.04 7.62 17.34
C THR A 210 -2.45 7.47 16.78
N ASP A 211 -3.21 8.55 16.61
CA ASP A 211 -4.53 8.54 15.97
C ASP A 211 -4.41 8.75 14.46
N PRO A 212 -4.75 7.74 13.64
CA PRO A 212 -4.67 7.85 12.19
C PRO A 212 -5.53 8.98 11.59
N ALA A 213 -6.59 9.41 12.28
CA ALA A 213 -7.42 10.53 11.85
C ALA A 213 -6.71 11.90 11.93
N ARG A 214 -5.54 11.97 12.59
CA ARG A 214 -4.71 13.17 12.70
C ARG A 214 -3.54 13.18 11.74
N TRP A 215 -3.27 12.06 11.06
CA TRP A 215 -2.17 11.98 10.11
C TRP A 215 -2.38 12.92 8.94
N THR A 216 -1.31 13.58 8.53
CA THR A 216 -1.23 14.45 7.35
C THR A 216 -0.03 14.04 6.51
N PHE A 217 -0.03 14.39 5.23
CA PHE A 217 1.05 14.09 4.30
C PHE A 217 1.11 15.19 3.23
N ASN A 218 2.26 15.33 2.57
CA ASN A 218 2.45 16.30 1.48
C ASN A 218 2.08 17.76 1.84
N GLY A 219 2.18 18.14 3.12
CA GLY A 219 1.77 19.45 3.62
C GLY A 219 0.25 19.70 3.61
N LEU A 220 -0.58 18.71 3.25
CA LEU A 220 -2.03 18.84 3.23
C LEU A 220 -2.60 19.06 4.63
N GLN A 221 -3.65 19.86 4.69
CA GLN A 221 -4.42 20.12 5.90
C GLN A 221 -5.79 19.46 5.80
N ARG A 222 -6.25 18.89 6.92
CA ARG A 222 -7.60 18.35 7.02
C ARG A 222 -8.62 19.49 7.17
N GLN A 223 -9.80 19.27 6.60
CA GLN A 223 -10.97 20.10 6.73
C GLN A 223 -11.64 19.86 8.10
N GLN A 224 -12.66 20.66 8.41
CA GLN A 224 -13.37 20.56 9.69
C GLN A 224 -14.08 19.21 9.89
N ASP A 225 -14.48 18.55 8.80
CA ASP A 225 -15.08 17.22 8.82
C ASP A 225 -14.05 16.07 8.89
N GLY A 226 -12.76 16.40 8.95
CA GLY A 226 -11.65 15.46 9.00
C GLY A 226 -11.14 14.98 7.63
N SER A 227 -11.80 15.33 6.52
CA SER A 227 -11.35 14.96 5.17
C SER A 227 -10.28 15.90 4.61
N PHE A 228 -9.57 15.51 3.56
CA PHE A 228 -8.79 16.41 2.72
C PHE A 228 -9.64 16.97 1.58
N ARG A 229 -9.22 18.10 1.00
CA ARG A 229 -9.93 18.66 -0.15
C ARG A 229 -9.74 17.76 -1.39
N ASP A 230 -10.83 17.51 -2.09
CA ASP A 230 -10.84 16.65 -3.29
C ASP A 230 -9.83 17.10 -4.35
N ALA A 231 -9.76 18.41 -4.59
CA ALA A 231 -8.85 18.99 -5.58
C ALA A 231 -7.37 18.66 -5.29
N ASP A 232 -6.97 18.62 -4.02
CA ASP A 232 -5.59 18.33 -3.63
C ASP A 232 -5.26 16.86 -3.86
N LEU A 233 -6.17 15.94 -3.49
CA LEU A 233 -6.00 14.50 -3.70
C LEU A 233 -6.00 14.14 -5.19
N VAL A 234 -6.91 14.73 -5.97
CA VAL A 234 -6.97 14.55 -7.43
C VAL A 234 -5.68 15.02 -8.07
N ASN A 235 -5.18 16.20 -7.69
CA ASN A 235 -3.93 16.73 -8.23
C ASN A 235 -2.74 15.79 -7.94
N ILE A 236 -2.63 15.24 -6.72
CA ILE A 236 -1.57 14.29 -6.35
C ILE A 236 -1.66 13.01 -7.20
N LEU A 237 -2.85 12.42 -7.32
CA LEU A 237 -3.06 11.18 -8.08
C LEU A 237 -2.81 11.39 -9.58
N GLN A 238 -3.30 12.49 -10.13
CA GLN A 238 -3.09 12.86 -11.52
C GLN A 238 -1.61 13.06 -11.80
N THR A 239 -0.92 13.85 -10.98
CA THR A 239 0.52 14.11 -11.09
C THR A 239 1.33 12.82 -11.05
N GLY A 240 1.07 11.94 -10.07
CA GLY A 240 1.78 10.66 -9.96
C GLY A 240 1.53 9.73 -11.15
N THR A 241 0.28 9.69 -11.64
CA THR A 241 -0.09 8.85 -12.79
C THR A 241 0.54 9.35 -14.09
N GLU A 242 0.50 10.66 -14.34
CA GLU A 242 1.08 11.27 -15.54
C GLU A 242 2.60 11.08 -15.60
N CYS A 243 3.27 11.16 -14.45
CA CYS A 243 4.69 10.89 -14.37
C CYS A 243 5.04 9.46 -14.81
N VAL A 244 4.31 8.46 -14.33
CA VAL A 244 4.59 7.06 -14.67
C VAL A 244 4.19 6.76 -16.13
N ALA A 245 3.09 7.35 -16.61
CA ALA A 245 2.57 7.13 -17.96
C ALA A 245 3.43 7.76 -19.08
N GLY A 246 4.44 8.58 -18.75
CA GLY A 246 5.31 9.24 -19.73
C GLY A 246 4.54 10.12 -20.71
N ALA A 247 3.46 10.77 -20.24
CA ALA A 247 2.52 11.47 -21.11
C ALA A 247 3.22 12.60 -21.89
N LEU A 248 3.27 12.44 -23.23
CA LEU A 248 3.86 13.35 -24.21
C LEU A 248 3.17 14.73 -24.31
N PHE A 249 2.06 14.95 -23.60
CA PHE A 249 1.31 16.20 -23.63
C PHE A 249 0.94 16.64 -22.21
N PRO A 250 1.45 17.79 -21.73
CA PRO A 250 0.94 18.37 -20.50
C PRO A 250 -0.52 18.77 -20.73
N LEU A 251 -1.44 18.19 -19.95
CA LEU A 251 -2.76 18.78 -19.78
C LEU A 251 -2.54 20.19 -19.22
N SER A 252 -3.29 21.19 -19.72
CA SER A 252 -3.06 22.63 -19.51
C SER A 252 -3.04 23.14 -18.06
N HIS A 253 -3.20 22.26 -17.08
CA HIS A 253 -3.26 22.56 -15.64
C HIS A 253 -2.22 21.83 -14.80
N VAL A 254 -1.40 20.96 -15.39
CA VAL A 254 -0.31 20.29 -14.67
C VAL A 254 0.96 21.13 -14.81
N GLN A 255 1.61 21.40 -13.68
CA GLN A 255 2.83 22.21 -13.64
C GLN A 255 3.87 21.66 -14.63
N ALA A 256 4.53 22.57 -15.37
CA ALA A 256 5.53 22.28 -16.38
C ALA A 256 6.73 21.43 -15.89
N SER A 257 6.85 21.16 -14.58
CA SER A 257 7.90 20.34 -13.97
C SER A 257 7.83 18.85 -14.31
N ASN A 258 6.71 18.34 -14.82
CA ASN A 258 6.52 16.89 -15.07
C ASN A 258 6.85 16.46 -16.50
N ALA A 259 7.27 17.37 -17.38
CA ALA A 259 7.47 17.11 -18.81
C ALA A 259 8.55 16.06 -19.14
N ASN A 260 9.38 15.67 -18.17
CA ASN A 260 10.42 14.63 -18.31
C ASN A 260 10.33 13.57 -17.19
N CYS A 261 9.11 13.32 -16.69
CA CYS A 261 8.89 12.31 -15.66
C CYS A 261 8.54 10.97 -16.31
N SER A 262 9.25 9.91 -15.91
CA SER A 262 9.02 8.54 -16.36
C SER A 262 9.38 7.56 -15.26
N ALA A 263 8.72 6.40 -15.22
CA ALA A 263 9.18 5.31 -14.37
C ALA A 263 10.64 4.94 -14.69
N GLY A 264 11.39 4.56 -13.65
CA GLY A 264 12.74 4.05 -13.82
C GLY A 264 12.75 2.74 -14.60
N ALA A 265 13.81 2.50 -15.37
CA ALA A 265 14.01 1.21 -16.02
C ALA A 265 14.65 0.23 -15.03
N PHE A 266 14.23 -1.03 -15.06
CA PHE A 266 14.97 -2.08 -14.34
C PHE A 266 16.38 -2.19 -14.92
N GLY A 267 17.39 -2.12 -14.05
CA GLY A 267 18.78 -2.18 -14.48
C GLY A 267 19.77 -2.07 -13.34
N ALA A 268 21.01 -2.46 -13.62
CA ALA A 268 22.12 -2.23 -12.71
C ALA A 268 22.37 -0.71 -12.57
N ASN A 269 22.70 -0.28 -11.36
CA ASN A 269 22.98 1.13 -11.02
C ASN A 269 21.84 2.12 -11.35
N ASN A 270 20.58 1.65 -11.32
CA ASN A 270 19.41 2.50 -11.55
C ASN A 270 18.51 2.65 -10.30
N ILE A 271 19.06 2.43 -9.10
CA ILE A 271 18.34 2.64 -7.84
C ILE A 271 18.73 4.02 -7.29
N PRO A 272 17.77 4.86 -6.87
CA PRO A 272 18.04 6.16 -6.28
C PRO A 272 19.04 6.09 -5.11
N GLU A 273 19.93 7.07 -5.01
CA GLU A 273 20.93 7.12 -3.94
C GLU A 273 20.27 7.19 -2.55
N ALA A 274 19.13 7.88 -2.45
CA ALA A 274 18.29 7.94 -1.25
C ALA A 274 17.83 6.55 -0.74
N MET A 275 17.77 5.54 -1.62
CA MET A 275 17.35 4.18 -1.29
C MET A 275 18.52 3.24 -0.96
N LYS A 276 19.77 3.72 -0.97
CA LYS A 276 20.94 2.84 -0.78
C LYS A 276 20.91 2.08 0.54
N ALA A 277 20.58 2.74 1.65
CA ALA A 277 20.54 2.09 2.97
C ALA A 277 19.45 1.00 3.05
N ILE A 278 18.27 1.23 2.46
CA ILE A 278 17.19 0.23 2.43
C ILE A 278 17.52 -0.97 1.52
N GLU A 279 18.25 -0.74 0.42
CA GLU A 279 18.77 -1.82 -0.42
C GLU A 279 19.81 -2.66 0.29
N MET A 280 20.77 -2.02 0.97
CA MET A 280 21.76 -2.72 1.79
C MET A 280 21.09 -3.58 2.85
N LEU A 281 20.08 -3.04 3.55
CA LEU A 281 19.26 -3.78 4.51
C LEU A 281 18.56 -4.97 3.85
N GLY A 282 17.94 -4.78 2.69
CA GLY A 282 17.28 -5.86 1.94
C GLY A 282 18.23 -6.99 1.55
N ILE A 283 19.44 -6.66 1.08
CA ILE A 283 20.47 -7.63 0.71
C ILE A 283 20.97 -8.39 1.94
N GLN A 284 21.22 -7.70 3.06
CA GLN A 284 21.64 -8.33 4.32
C GLN A 284 20.56 -9.30 4.82
N GLN A 285 19.30 -8.86 4.85
CA GLN A 285 18.16 -9.67 5.26
C GLN A 285 17.99 -10.91 4.37
N GLY A 286 18.12 -10.77 3.04
CA GLY A 286 18.04 -11.91 2.12
C GLY A 286 19.14 -12.95 2.36
N ARG A 287 20.34 -12.51 2.73
CA ARG A 287 21.46 -13.42 3.11
C ARG A 287 21.20 -14.11 4.44
N GLU A 288 20.69 -13.39 5.44
CA GLU A 288 20.37 -13.94 6.76
C GLU A 288 19.27 -15.01 6.69
N TRP A 289 18.27 -14.82 5.82
CA TRP A 289 17.23 -15.81 5.57
C TRP A 289 17.71 -17.00 4.73
N GLY A 290 18.94 -16.96 4.19
CA GLY A 290 19.49 -18.03 3.34
C GLY A 290 18.75 -18.16 2.01
N LEU A 291 18.31 -17.04 1.42
CA LEU A 291 17.57 -17.07 0.16
C LEU A 291 18.44 -17.55 -1.00
N ALA A 292 17.77 -18.17 -1.98
CA ALA A 292 18.38 -18.67 -3.20
C ALA A 292 19.15 -17.56 -3.95
N THR A 293 20.33 -17.92 -4.45
CA THR A 293 21.05 -17.11 -5.43
C THR A 293 20.29 -17.07 -6.76
N LEU A 294 20.66 -16.15 -7.65
CA LEU A 294 20.03 -16.02 -8.97
C LEU A 294 20.02 -17.34 -9.76
N ASN A 295 21.12 -18.10 -9.75
CA ASN A 295 21.19 -19.37 -10.48
C ASN A 295 20.37 -20.48 -9.82
N GLU A 296 20.31 -20.53 -8.48
CA GLU A 296 19.43 -21.47 -7.77
C GLU A 296 17.96 -21.16 -8.05
N PHE A 297 17.57 -19.88 -8.03
CA PHE A 297 16.22 -19.43 -8.39
C PHE A 297 15.87 -19.79 -9.83
N ARG A 298 16.76 -19.53 -10.79
CA ARG A 298 16.58 -19.94 -12.19
C ARG A 298 16.44 -21.46 -12.33
N HIS A 299 17.28 -22.24 -11.64
CA HIS A 299 17.22 -23.69 -11.66
C HIS A 299 15.88 -24.21 -11.11
N PHE A 300 15.37 -23.61 -10.03
CA PHE A 300 14.06 -23.94 -9.46
C PHE A 300 12.95 -23.79 -10.50
N PHE A 301 12.91 -22.66 -11.21
CA PHE A 301 11.96 -22.39 -12.30
C PHE A 301 12.30 -23.06 -13.65
N LYS A 302 13.25 -24.00 -13.67
CA LYS A 302 13.68 -24.72 -14.89
C LYS A 302 14.18 -23.80 -16.00
N LEU A 303 14.72 -22.64 -15.64
CA LEU A 303 15.40 -21.72 -16.53
C LEU A 303 16.89 -22.06 -16.64
N LYS A 304 17.49 -21.79 -17.80
CA LYS A 304 18.93 -22.01 -18.03
C LYS A 304 19.76 -21.14 -17.09
N THR A 305 20.62 -21.73 -16.28
CA THR A 305 21.56 -21.00 -15.42
C THR A 305 22.60 -20.24 -16.23
N TYR A 306 23.11 -19.15 -15.68
CA TYR A 306 24.18 -18.38 -16.28
C TYR A 306 25.54 -18.98 -15.92
N SER A 307 26.36 -19.23 -16.95
CA SER A 307 27.71 -19.80 -16.79
C SER A 307 28.80 -18.72 -16.69
N THR A 308 28.50 -17.50 -17.13
CA THR A 308 29.45 -16.37 -17.25
C THR A 308 28.69 -15.06 -17.10
N PHE A 309 29.36 -14.02 -16.60
CA PHE A 309 28.75 -12.68 -16.44
C PHE A 309 28.21 -12.11 -17.76
N GLY A 310 28.91 -12.24 -18.89
CA GLY A 310 28.43 -11.73 -20.18
C GLY A 310 27.12 -12.34 -20.71
N LYS A 311 26.56 -13.37 -20.04
CA LYS A 311 25.26 -13.97 -20.37
C LYS A 311 24.12 -13.45 -19.50
N THR A 312 24.37 -12.57 -18.52
CA THR A 312 23.35 -12.04 -17.60
C THR A 312 22.62 -10.81 -18.14
N HIS A 313 23.02 -10.30 -19.31
CA HIS A 313 22.43 -9.14 -20.00
C HIS A 313 21.69 -9.57 -21.26
#